data_AF-A0A7V9D6I5-F1
#
_entry.id   AF-A0A7V9D6I5-F1
#
_cell.length_a   1.000
_cell.length_b   1.000
_cell.length_c   1.000
_cell.angle_alpha   90.00
_cell.angle_beta   90.00
_cell.angle_gamma   90.00
#
_symmetry.space_group_name_H-M   'P 1'
#
loop_
_entity.id
_entity.type
_entity.pdbx_description
1 polymer ?
#
loop_
_entity_poly.entity_id
_entity_poly.type
_entity_poly.pdbx_seq_one_letter_code
_entity_poly.pdbx_strand_id
1 'polypeptide(L)'
;MAWRDITGEEPPPTPVSAGLYTEFGFPWFDLCDEGKADIKGSDVLGGVKTLKEIDEEKGFGVQHNDSPVEVPPQQVKTIKNESLVSDGSW
;
A
#
# COMPACT_ATOMS: atom_id res chain seq x y z
N MET A 1 18.52 -3.03 -14.16
CA MET A 1 17.10 -2.63 -14.16
C MET A 1 16.30 -3.88 -14.50
N ALA A 2 15.75 -4.57 -13.49
CA ALA A 2 15.33 -5.97 -13.62
C ALA A 2 14.36 -6.25 -14.78
N TRP A 3 13.41 -5.35 -15.09
CA TRP A 3 12.49 -5.52 -16.21
C TRP A 3 13.20 -5.62 -17.56
N ARG A 4 14.00 -4.60 -17.92
CA ARG A 4 14.71 -4.52 -19.19
C ARG A 4 15.73 -5.65 -19.34
N ASP A 5 16.35 -6.05 -18.23
CA ASP A 5 17.31 -7.15 -18.18
C ASP A 5 16.62 -8.52 -18.45
N ILE A 6 15.30 -8.64 -18.21
CA ILE A 6 14.51 -9.86 -18.43
C ILE A 6 13.76 -9.83 -19.77
N THR A 7 13.15 -8.70 -20.14
CA THR A 7 12.21 -8.61 -21.27
C THR A 7 12.82 -7.99 -22.54
N GLY A 8 13.91 -7.25 -22.42
CA GLY A 8 14.49 -6.48 -23.53
C GLY A 8 13.69 -5.24 -23.92
N GLU A 9 12.55 -4.98 -23.28
CA GLU A 9 11.72 -3.81 -23.50
C GLU A 9 11.94 -2.77 -22.39
N GLU A 10 11.69 -1.50 -22.70
CA GLU A 10 11.59 -0.49 -21.64
C GLU A 10 10.41 -0.85 -20.72
N PRO A 11 10.56 -0.71 -19.38
CA PRO A 11 9.44 -0.90 -18.49
C PRO A 11 8.29 0.03 -18.90
N PRO A 12 7.04 -0.46 -18.89
CA PRO A 12 5.90 0.42 -19.08
C PRO A 12 6.01 1.60 -18.09
N PRO A 13 5.53 2.81 -18.47
CA PRO A 13 5.57 3.95 -17.57
C PRO A 13 5.00 3.53 -16.22
N THR A 14 5.75 3.84 -15.16
CA THR A 14 5.47 3.38 -13.81
C THR A 14 4.00 3.52 -13.45
N PRO A 15 3.42 2.57 -12.70
CA PRO A 15 2.06 2.70 -12.22
C PRO A 15 1.87 4.04 -11.49
N VAL A 16 0.66 4.60 -11.62
CA VAL A 16 0.26 5.85 -10.96
C VAL A 16 0.65 5.78 -9.47
N SER A 17 1.47 6.73 -9.02
CA SER A 17 1.85 6.79 -7.61
C SER A 17 0.68 7.28 -6.77
N ALA A 18 0.65 6.90 -5.49
CA ALA A 18 -0.35 7.40 -4.55
C ALA A 18 -0.36 8.95 -4.48
N GLY A 19 0.82 9.59 -4.54
CA GLY A 19 0.92 11.05 -4.58
C GLY A 19 0.32 11.66 -5.85
N LEU A 20 0.60 11.07 -7.02
CA LEU A 20 0.01 11.50 -8.29
C LEU A 20 -1.51 11.31 -8.27
N TYR A 21 -1.99 10.19 -7.70
CA TYR A 21 -3.41 9.93 -7.56
C TYR A 21 -4.12 11.01 -6.73
N THR A 22 -3.52 11.43 -5.61
CA THR A 22 -4.00 12.53 -4.77
C THR A 22 -3.94 13.89 -5.47
N GLU A 23 -2.85 14.19 -6.17
CA GLU A 23 -2.66 15.45 -6.91
C GLU A 23 -3.75 15.65 -7.97
N PHE A 24 -4.12 14.57 -8.65
CA PHE A 24 -5.17 14.58 -9.68
C PHE A 24 -6.60 14.67 -9.11
N GLY A 25 -6.77 14.69 -7.79
CA GLY A 25 -8.09 14.86 -7.20
C GLY A 25 -8.96 13.61 -7.18
N PHE A 26 -8.36 12.43 -7.37
CA PHE A 26 -9.12 11.19 -7.40
C PHE A 26 -9.60 10.79 -6.00
N PRO A 27 -10.73 10.06 -5.91
CA PRO A 27 -11.30 9.70 -4.62
C PRO A 27 -10.46 8.64 -3.92
N TRP A 28 -10.17 8.91 -2.65
CA TRP A 28 -9.71 7.93 -1.68
C TRP A 28 -10.91 7.30 -0.98
N PHE A 29 -10.72 6.12 -0.39
CA PHE A 29 -11.79 5.41 0.29
C PHE A 29 -11.35 5.05 1.70
N ASP A 30 -12.27 5.27 2.63
CA ASP A 30 -12.12 4.89 4.03
C ASP A 30 -12.17 3.35 4.14
N LEU A 31 -11.26 2.77 4.92
CA LEU A 31 -11.28 1.35 5.20
C LEU A 31 -12.42 1.08 6.18
N CYS A 32 -13.33 0.17 5.83
CA CYS A 32 -14.32 -0.30 6.78
C CYS A 32 -13.56 -0.86 7.98
N ASP A 33 -13.60 -0.13 9.10
CA ASP A 33 -13.01 -0.42 10.41
C ASP A 33 -11.80 0.41 10.88
N GLU A 34 -11.39 1.48 10.18
CA GLU A 34 -10.26 2.34 10.56
C GLU A 34 -10.39 2.97 11.98
N GLY A 35 -11.62 3.08 12.50
CA GLY A 35 -11.90 3.60 13.84
C GLY A 35 -11.88 2.57 14.97
N LYS A 36 -11.72 1.27 14.69
CA LYS A 36 -11.59 0.25 15.74
C LYS A 36 -10.12 0.09 16.13
N ALA A 37 -9.91 -0.32 17.37
CA ALA A 37 -8.58 -0.62 17.87
C ALA A 37 -7.99 -1.83 17.14
N ASP A 38 -6.75 -1.71 16.72
CA ASP A 38 -5.99 -2.80 16.11
C ASP A 38 -5.82 -3.99 17.08
N ILE A 39 -5.69 -5.18 16.50
CA ILE A 39 -5.30 -6.37 17.25
C ILE A 39 -3.81 -6.24 17.60
N LYS A 40 -3.43 -6.66 18.83
CA LYS A 40 -2.03 -6.68 19.24
C LYS A 40 -1.21 -7.51 18.23
N GLY A 41 -0.12 -6.91 17.72
CA GLY A 41 0.83 -7.60 16.86
C GLY A 41 1.43 -8.86 17.49
N SER A 42 1.77 -9.85 16.66
CA SER A 42 2.35 -11.11 17.10
C SER A 42 3.78 -10.94 17.60
N ASP A 43 4.05 -11.40 18.81
CA ASP A 43 5.41 -11.41 19.38
C ASP A 43 6.38 -12.28 18.53
N VAL A 44 5.86 -13.32 17.85
CA VAL A 44 6.64 -14.21 16.97
C VAL A 44 7.10 -13.50 15.70
N LEU A 45 6.27 -12.59 15.16
CA LEU A 45 6.57 -11.89 13.90
C LEU A 45 7.31 -10.56 14.11
N GLY A 46 7.47 -10.10 15.35
CA GLY A 46 8.13 -8.83 15.66
C GLY A 46 9.61 -8.74 15.26
N GLY A 47 10.27 -9.87 15.02
CA GLY A 47 11.67 -9.92 14.58
C GLY A 47 11.86 -10.08 13.06
N VAL A 48 10.79 -10.09 12.27
CA VAL A 48 10.88 -10.28 10.82
C VAL A 48 11.38 -8.98 10.16
N LYS A 49 12.40 -9.10 9.31
CA LYS A 49 12.90 -7.98 8.52
C LYS A 49 11.86 -7.54 7.48
N THR A 50 11.77 -6.24 7.28
CA THR A 50 11.01 -5.64 6.19
C THR A 50 11.68 -5.95 4.84
N LEU A 51 10.92 -5.88 3.76
CA LEU A 51 11.46 -6.04 2.40
C LEU A 51 12.51 -4.97 2.09
N LYS A 52 12.31 -3.73 2.58
CA LYS A 52 13.26 -2.64 2.45
C LYS A 52 14.64 -2.98 3.04
N GLU A 53 14.66 -3.52 4.26
CA GLU A 53 15.91 -3.94 4.91
C GLU A 53 16.60 -5.09 4.15
N ILE A 54 15.82 -6.02 3.58
CA ILE A 54 16.33 -7.13 2.78
C ILE A 54 16.91 -6.64 1.45
N ASP A 55 16.26 -5.68 0.81
CA ASP A 55 16.71 -5.09 -0.46
C ASP A 55 18.02 -4.31 -0.27
N GLU A 56 18.12 -3.52 0.80
CA GLU A 56 19.35 -2.82 1.19
C GLU A 56 20.51 -3.80 1.45
N GLU A 57 20.26 -4.90 2.17
CA GLU A 57 21.26 -5.93 2.46
C GLU A 57 21.75 -6.66 1.19
N LYS A 58 20.84 -6.93 0.25
CA LYS A 58 21.15 -7.63 -1.00
C LYS A 58 21.64 -6.71 -2.12
N GLY A 59 21.74 -5.41 -1.87
CA GLY A 59 22.21 -4.42 -2.85
C GLY A 59 21.21 -4.19 -3.99
N PHE A 60 19.93 -4.49 -3.79
CA PHE A 60 18.88 -4.03 -4.69
C PHE A 60 18.63 -2.54 -4.41
N GLY A 61 18.57 -1.73 -5.46
CA GLY A 61 18.13 -0.34 -5.33
C GLY A 61 16.67 -0.27 -4.85
N VAL A 62 16.26 0.88 -4.30
CA VAL A 62 14.89 1.11 -3.79
C VAL A 62 13.85 0.71 -4.86
N GLN A 63 13.09 -0.34 -4.58
CA GLN A 63 12.03 -0.85 -5.47
C GLN A 63 10.66 -0.23 -5.17
N HIS A 64 10.44 0.19 -3.92
CA HIS A 64 9.14 0.61 -3.40
C HIS A 64 9.22 2.03 -2.81
N ASN A 65 8.16 2.81 -3.03
CA ASN A 65 7.99 4.10 -2.35
C ASN A 65 6.96 3.93 -1.23
N ASP A 66 7.45 3.75 -0.01
CA ASP A 66 6.63 3.58 1.20
C ASP A 66 6.39 4.90 1.95
N SER A 67 6.67 6.04 1.30
CA SER A 67 6.46 7.35 1.92
C SER A 67 4.96 7.59 2.13
N PRO A 68 4.54 8.05 3.32
CA PRO A 68 3.15 8.40 3.55
C PRO A 68 2.70 9.51 2.61
N VAL A 69 1.45 9.44 2.15
CA VAL A 69 0.83 10.44 1.29
C VAL A 69 -0.20 11.20 2.10
N GLU A 70 -0.05 12.52 2.15
CA GLU A 70 -1.02 13.42 2.76
C GLU A 70 -2.25 13.52 1.87
N VAL A 71 -3.38 12.97 2.32
CA VAL A 71 -4.64 12.97 1.58
C VAL A 71 -5.58 14.03 2.14
N PRO A 72 -6.02 15.02 1.34
CA PRO A 72 -7.02 15.98 1.76
C PRO A 72 -8.33 15.27 2.18
N PRO A 73 -8.93 15.59 3.34
CA PRO A 73 -10.15 14.93 3.80
C PRO A 73 -11.32 14.99 2.82
N GLN A 74 -11.35 16.01 1.96
CA GLN A 74 -12.39 16.19 0.94
C GLN A 74 -12.33 15.13 -0.17
N GLN A 75 -11.19 14.46 -0.35
CA GLN A 75 -11.02 13.40 -1.32
C GLN A 75 -11.41 12.02 -0.76
N VAL A 76 -11.57 11.89 0.55
CA VAL A 76 -11.88 10.61 1.22
C VAL A 76 -13.39 10.36 1.20
N LYS A 77 -13.80 9.21 0.64
CA LYS A 77 -15.18 8.74 0.58
C LYS A 77 -15.37 7.55 1.51
N THR A 78 -16.20 7.72 2.53
CA THR A 78 -16.64 6.60 3.37
C THR A 78 -17.76 5.83 2.68
N ILE A 79 -17.49 4.56 2.34
CA ILE A 79 -18.51 3.65 1.81
C ILE A 79 -19.27 3.07 2.99
N LYS A 80 -20.54 3.44 3.15
CA LYS A 80 -21.43 2.80 4.12
C LYS A 80 -21.92 1.48 3.54
N ASN A 81 -21.58 0.38 4.19
CA ASN A 81 -22.01 -0.94 3.76
C ASN A 81 -23.49 -1.15 4.14
N GLU A 82 -24.41 -0.99 3.18
CA GLU A 82 -25.84 -1.32 3.38
C GLU A 82 -26.11 -2.84 3.32
N SER A 83 -25.15 -3.62 2.84
CA SER A 83 -25.18 -5.10 2.87
C SER A 83 -24.01 -5.60 3.71
N LEU A 84 -24.25 -5.85 5.00
CA LEU A 84 -23.31 -6.52 5.89
C LEU A 84 -22.82 -7.83 5.25
N VAL A 85 -21.68 -7.78 4.57
CA VAL A 85 -20.91 -8.97 4.22
C VAL A 85 -20.31 -9.42 5.54
N SER A 86 -20.93 -10.42 6.15
CA SER A 86 -20.40 -11.08 7.33
C SER A 86 -19.09 -11.72 6.93
N ASP A 87 -17.99 -11.30 7.56
CA ASP A 87 -16.77 -12.11 7.57
C ASP A 87 -17.18 -13.49 8.07
N GLY A 88 -16.99 -14.50 7.22
CA GLY A 88 -17.49 -15.85 7.48
C GLY A 88 -16.97 -16.37 8.82
N SER A 89 -17.79 -17.14 9.52
CA SER A 89 -17.40 -17.79 10.76
C SER A 89 -16.34 -18.86 10.48
N TRP A 90 -15.08 -18.49 10.67
CA TRP A 90 -13.94 -19.42 10.71
C TRP A 90 -13.81 -20.07 12.09
#